data_AF-A0A8D8QUA7-F1
#
_entry.id   AF-A0A8D8QUA7-F1
#
_cell.length_a   1.000
_cell.length_b   1.000
_cell.length_c   1.000
_cell.angle_alpha   90.00
_cell.angle_beta   90.00
_cell.angle_gamma   90.00
#
_symmetry.space_group_name_H-M   'P 1'
#
loop_
_entity.id
_entity.type
_entity.pdbx_description
1 polymer ?
#
loop_
_entity_poly.entity_id
_entity_poly.type
_entity_poly.pdbx_seq_one_letter_code
_entity_poly.pdbx_strand_id
1 'polypeptide(L)'
;IGSPGGTGTSKAIKRVKWQKKINIMTWNVKTLNQEGKIHNAIKEMKRMRVDILGISEMRWLDSGDINVDEHRVLYSGRTDGKHEQGVGIILSKEMGKCITSFTPISPRVLLVQLKGSPIDINIIQVYAPTTDRSDEEVQEFYNSIELVLKKLKKDELNIVMGDYNAKLGEGRTSELVGPFGLGERNTRGDDLETFAMTNNLVVTNTWFKQPPRKLYTWKSPLDRPGRIVRNQIDYILVNKRFRNSCTTVKTYPGADINSDHVPLMGAFKIKMKRTNLKRKQRYDLRRLKDPNIKQEVKLELNRKININTEQNCNNPDIEKEMDELRKHVLEVKEKHLKPDKTKRKSWMTNEILDLMEERRIHKGRVNEYKRIQSQIRTKIREAKESELKEKCQEIEFYQDRYDSFNVHKKVREVTGKYKKSNCGKLIDEGGNLMIGTEERKNTWKKYVEKLFQDERSEKTPNRDGIQGDD
;
A
#
# COMPACT_ATOMS: atom_id res chain seq x y z
N ILE A 1 66.95 -0.69 30.61
CA ILE A 1 67.39 -0.25 29.26
C ILE A 1 66.88 -1.33 28.29
N GLY A 2 65.90 -1.21 27.41
CA GLY A 2 65.02 -0.13 26.98
C GLY A 2 64.37 -0.54 25.63
N SER A 3 63.14 -1.08 25.67
CA SER A 3 62.04 -0.94 24.68
C SER A 3 62.22 -1.45 23.19
N PRO A 4 61.20 -1.45 22.31
CA PRO A 4 60.16 -2.51 22.18
C PRO A 4 59.76 -2.84 20.70
N GLY A 5 58.76 -3.73 20.50
CA GLY A 5 57.71 -3.46 19.50
C GLY A 5 57.29 -4.61 18.57
N GLY A 6 56.00 -5.01 18.65
CA GLY A 6 55.29 -5.49 17.46
C GLY A 6 54.41 -6.74 17.55
N THR A 7 53.68 -7.01 18.64
CA THR A 7 52.57 -7.99 18.59
C THR A 7 51.41 -7.46 17.75
N GLY A 8 51.35 -7.88 16.49
CA GLY A 8 50.20 -7.72 15.61
C GLY A 8 48.99 -8.45 16.19
N THR A 9 48.03 -7.69 16.72
CA THR A 9 46.74 -8.21 17.15
C THR A 9 45.98 -8.72 15.93
N SER A 10 45.75 -10.04 15.88
CA SER A 10 44.80 -10.66 14.96
C SER A 10 43.42 -10.03 15.18
N LYS A 11 43.02 -9.10 14.32
CA LYS A 11 41.67 -8.55 14.29
C LYS A 11 40.70 -9.70 14.10
N ALA A 12 39.99 -10.06 15.17
CA ALA A 12 38.82 -10.91 15.11
C ALA A 12 37.89 -10.39 14.02
N ILE A 13 37.71 -11.18 12.96
CA ILE A 13 36.75 -10.91 11.89
C ILE A 13 35.37 -10.88 12.56
N LYS A 14 34.86 -9.67 12.80
CA LYS A 14 33.50 -9.47 13.31
C LYS A 14 32.54 -10.03 12.28
N ARG A 15 32.00 -11.23 12.55
CA ARG A 15 30.85 -11.79 11.81
C ARG A 15 29.75 -10.74 11.75
N VAL A 16 29.42 -10.29 10.54
CA VAL A 16 28.37 -9.30 10.28
C VAL A 16 27.06 -9.81 10.86
N LYS A 17 26.44 -9.04 11.79
CA LYS A 17 25.11 -9.34 12.34
C LYS A 17 24.09 -9.46 11.19
N TRP A 18 23.40 -10.60 11.13
CA TRP A 18 22.46 -10.98 10.08
C TRP A 18 21.40 -9.90 9.81
N GLN A 19 21.29 -9.46 8.56
CA GLN A 19 20.23 -8.59 8.06
C GLN A 19 18.88 -9.33 8.07
N LYS A 20 17.77 -8.65 8.39
CA LYS A 20 16.42 -9.23 8.30
C LYS A 20 16.12 -9.49 6.83
N LYS A 21 15.68 -10.71 6.51
CA LYS A 21 15.18 -11.04 5.16
C LYS A 21 13.77 -10.47 5.01
N ILE A 22 13.53 -9.78 3.89
CA ILE A 22 12.24 -9.24 3.49
C ILE A 22 11.76 -10.02 2.27
N ASN A 23 10.55 -10.55 2.31
CA ASN A 23 9.95 -11.26 1.20
C ASN A 23 9.06 -10.30 0.40
N ILE A 24 9.43 -10.05 -0.85
CA ILE A 24 8.69 -9.21 -1.78
C ILE A 24 8.12 -10.13 -2.87
N MET A 25 6.83 -10.02 -3.13
CA MET A 25 6.10 -10.89 -4.04
C MET A 25 5.32 -10.06 -5.05
N THR A 26 5.24 -10.48 -6.30
CA THR A 26 4.30 -9.96 -7.29
C THR A 26 3.33 -11.06 -7.72
N TRP A 27 2.07 -10.68 -7.92
CA TRP A 27 1.02 -11.61 -8.34
C TRP A 27 -0.03 -10.90 -9.20
N ASN A 28 -0.19 -11.32 -10.46
CA ASN A 28 -1.40 -11.02 -11.20
C ASN A 28 -2.57 -11.86 -10.64
N VAL A 29 -3.60 -11.19 -10.16
CA VAL A 29 -4.72 -11.83 -9.48
C VAL A 29 -5.99 -11.84 -10.32
N LYS A 30 -5.94 -11.40 -11.59
CA LYS A 30 -7.07 -11.25 -12.53
C LYS A 30 -8.14 -10.24 -12.13
N THR A 31 -8.48 -10.13 -10.85
CA THR A 31 -9.37 -9.11 -10.29
C THR A 31 -9.36 -9.19 -8.77
N LEU A 32 -9.28 -8.06 -8.05
CA LEU A 32 -9.65 -7.97 -6.63
C LEU A 32 -11.02 -7.33 -6.43
N ASN A 33 -11.73 -6.97 -7.50
CA ASN A 33 -13.08 -6.42 -7.42
C ASN A 33 -14.09 -7.48 -6.93
N GLN A 34 -13.77 -8.76 -7.10
CA GLN A 34 -14.55 -9.85 -6.55
C GLN A 34 -14.45 -9.89 -5.02
N GLU A 35 -15.60 -10.06 -4.38
CA GLU A 35 -15.71 -10.17 -2.93
C GLU A 35 -14.85 -11.32 -2.37
N GLY A 36 -14.17 -11.05 -1.26
CA GLY A 36 -13.36 -12.04 -0.52
C GLY A 36 -11.98 -12.27 -1.09
N LYS A 37 -11.75 -11.87 -2.35
CA LYS A 37 -10.49 -12.15 -3.03
C LYS A 37 -9.30 -11.40 -2.41
N ILE A 38 -9.50 -10.18 -1.94
CA ILE A 38 -8.47 -9.44 -1.19
C ILE A 38 -8.13 -10.10 0.15
N HIS A 39 -9.12 -10.62 0.88
CA HIS A 39 -8.87 -11.35 2.13
C HIS A 39 -8.13 -12.66 1.87
N ASN A 40 -8.42 -13.32 0.75
CA ASN A 40 -7.67 -14.49 0.29
C ASN A 40 -6.21 -14.14 -0.03
N ALA A 41 -5.97 -13.04 -0.75
CA ALA A 41 -4.61 -12.52 -1.00
C ALA A 41 -3.86 -12.27 0.31
N ILE A 42 -4.51 -11.63 1.30
CA ILE A 42 -3.93 -11.36 2.61
C ILE A 42 -3.69 -12.67 3.40
N LYS A 43 -4.58 -13.65 3.32
CA LYS A 43 -4.41 -14.98 3.92
C LYS A 43 -3.15 -15.66 3.37
N GLU A 44 -3.00 -15.66 2.04
CA GLU A 44 -1.84 -16.21 1.35
C GLU A 44 -0.54 -15.44 1.67
N MET A 45 -0.62 -14.11 1.75
CA MET A 45 0.49 -13.25 2.17
C MET A 45 0.99 -13.63 3.58
N LYS A 46 0.08 -13.83 4.53
CA LYS A 46 0.42 -14.29 5.89
C LYS A 46 1.03 -15.69 5.89
N ARG A 47 0.39 -16.64 5.19
CA ARG A 47 0.83 -18.05 5.10
C ARG A 47 2.25 -18.16 4.56
N MET A 48 2.57 -17.38 3.53
CA MET A 48 3.88 -17.38 2.89
C MET A 48 4.90 -16.41 3.53
N ARG A 49 4.50 -15.70 4.60
CA ARG A 49 5.33 -14.69 5.29
C ARG A 49 5.86 -13.63 4.32
N VAL A 50 4.98 -13.12 3.47
CA VAL A 50 5.27 -12.04 2.53
C VAL A 50 5.11 -10.71 3.25
N ASP A 51 6.11 -9.83 3.10
CA ASP A 51 6.13 -8.52 3.73
C ASP A 51 5.46 -7.45 2.85
N ILE A 52 5.68 -7.57 1.53
CA ILE A 52 5.18 -6.66 0.49
C ILE A 52 4.69 -7.49 -0.69
N LEU A 53 3.43 -7.30 -1.07
CA LEU A 53 2.77 -8.00 -2.17
C LEU A 53 2.32 -6.99 -3.23
N GLY A 54 2.97 -6.99 -4.38
CA GLY A 54 2.55 -6.33 -5.60
C GLY A 54 1.43 -7.09 -6.31
N ILE A 55 0.42 -6.37 -6.75
CA ILE A 55 -0.78 -6.88 -7.40
C ILE A 55 -0.88 -6.29 -8.80
N SER A 56 -1.08 -7.16 -9.79
CA SER A 56 -1.49 -6.79 -11.14
C SER A 56 -2.92 -7.26 -11.41
N GLU A 57 -3.61 -6.58 -12.32
CA GLU A 57 -5.06 -6.72 -12.57
C GLU A 57 -5.92 -6.57 -11.31
N MET A 58 -5.69 -5.50 -10.56
CA MET A 58 -6.49 -5.18 -9.39
C MET A 58 -7.96 -4.88 -9.75
N ARG A 59 -8.20 -4.23 -10.90
CA ARG A 59 -9.51 -3.85 -11.46
C ARG A 59 -10.41 -3.04 -10.52
N TRP A 60 -9.79 -2.27 -9.62
CA TRP A 60 -10.48 -1.25 -8.83
C TRP A 60 -10.44 0.08 -9.56
N LEU A 61 -11.43 0.93 -9.30
CA LEU A 61 -11.52 2.28 -9.84
C LEU A 61 -10.76 3.27 -8.96
N ASP A 62 -10.31 4.35 -9.58
CA ASP A 62 -9.55 5.43 -8.97
C ASP A 62 -8.23 4.96 -8.35
N SER A 63 -7.58 5.84 -7.59
CA SER A 63 -6.40 5.50 -6.80
C SER A 63 -6.68 5.76 -5.33
N GLY A 64 -6.06 4.99 -4.43
CA GLY A 64 -6.34 5.11 -3.00
C GLY A 64 -5.33 4.44 -2.08
N ASP A 65 -5.43 4.84 -0.81
CA ASP A 65 -4.69 4.30 0.32
C ASP A 65 -5.68 3.91 1.41
N ILE A 66 -5.88 2.61 1.60
CA ILE A 66 -6.84 2.06 2.55
C ILE A 66 -6.15 1.06 3.47
N ASN A 67 -6.78 0.78 4.62
CA ASN A 67 -6.40 -0.35 5.45
C ASN A 67 -7.44 -1.45 5.31
N VAL A 68 -6.99 -2.68 5.11
CA VAL A 68 -7.80 -3.90 5.10
C VAL A 68 -7.22 -4.81 6.18
N ASP A 69 -8.01 -5.09 7.21
CA ASP A 69 -7.53 -5.66 8.48
C ASP A 69 -6.32 -4.89 9.04
N GLU A 70 -5.17 -5.57 9.20
CA GLU A 70 -3.91 -4.98 9.66
C GLU A 70 -2.95 -4.63 8.50
N HIS A 71 -3.41 -4.72 7.25
CA HIS A 71 -2.61 -4.50 6.04
C HIS A 71 -2.96 -3.15 5.44
N ARG A 72 -1.94 -2.46 4.91
CA ARG A 72 -2.14 -1.23 4.15
C ARG A 72 -2.15 -1.57 2.67
N VAL A 73 -3.15 -1.08 1.95
CA VAL A 73 -3.38 -1.38 0.54
C VAL A 73 -3.34 -0.06 -0.22
N LEU A 74 -2.37 0.04 -1.11
CA LEU A 74 -2.12 1.17 -1.97
C LEU A 74 -2.44 0.75 -3.39
N TYR A 75 -3.24 1.50 -4.14
CA TYR A 75 -3.66 1.08 -5.47
C TYR A 75 -3.83 2.23 -6.45
N SER A 76 -3.62 1.92 -7.73
CA SER A 76 -3.91 2.79 -8.85
C SER A 76 -4.76 2.05 -9.86
N GLY A 77 -5.86 2.67 -10.27
CA GLY A 77 -6.86 2.13 -11.17
C GLY A 77 -7.37 3.18 -12.13
N ARG A 78 -8.30 2.77 -13.00
CA ARG A 78 -8.89 3.64 -14.02
C ARG A 78 -9.88 4.62 -13.42
N THR A 79 -10.01 5.79 -14.03
CA THR A 79 -10.92 6.86 -13.62
C THR A 79 -12.15 6.99 -14.52
N ASP A 80 -12.22 6.22 -15.61
CA ASP A 80 -13.31 6.26 -16.60
C ASP A 80 -14.46 5.29 -16.27
N GLY A 81 -14.50 4.76 -15.04
CA GLY A 81 -15.52 3.83 -14.58
C GLY A 81 -15.34 2.38 -15.07
N LYS A 82 -14.34 2.08 -15.91
CA LYS A 82 -14.10 0.71 -16.39
C LYS A 82 -13.27 -0.10 -15.38
N HIS A 83 -13.80 -1.26 -14.98
CA HIS A 83 -13.12 -2.20 -14.09
C HIS A 83 -12.12 -3.09 -14.83
N GLU A 84 -11.13 -2.46 -15.44
CA GLU A 84 -10.04 -3.09 -16.19
C GLU A 84 -8.69 -2.59 -15.66
N GLN A 85 -7.61 -3.30 -15.98
CA GLN A 85 -6.25 -2.94 -15.56
C GLN A 85 -6.15 -2.82 -14.03
N GLY A 86 -5.33 -1.89 -13.54
CA GLY A 86 -5.16 -1.60 -12.13
C GLY A 86 -3.99 -2.36 -11.52
N VAL A 87 -3.20 -1.65 -10.73
CA VAL A 87 -2.08 -2.18 -9.96
C VAL A 87 -2.20 -1.78 -8.50
N GLY A 88 -1.62 -2.59 -7.61
CA GLY A 88 -1.63 -2.30 -6.19
C GLY A 88 -0.46 -2.88 -5.45
N ILE A 89 -0.23 -2.41 -4.23
CA ILE A 89 0.74 -2.96 -3.29
C ILE A 89 0.03 -3.14 -1.94
N ILE A 90 0.02 -4.37 -1.46
CA ILE A 90 -0.45 -4.76 -0.14
C ILE A 90 0.78 -4.91 0.77
N LEU A 91 0.82 -4.15 1.87
CA LEU A 91 1.92 -4.17 2.82
C LEU A 91 1.47 -4.76 4.15
N SER A 92 2.34 -5.58 4.74
CA SER A 92 2.17 -6.03 6.12
C SER A 92 2.11 -4.83 7.06
N LYS A 93 1.53 -5.03 8.25
CA LYS A 93 1.45 -4.00 9.30
C LYS A 93 2.77 -3.28 9.57
N GLU A 94 3.88 -4.02 9.55
CA GLU A 94 5.21 -3.48 9.83
C GLU A 94 5.76 -2.71 8.63
N MET A 95 5.59 -3.21 7.41
CA MET A 95 6.04 -2.50 6.20
C MET A 95 5.20 -1.26 5.92
N GLY A 96 3.91 -1.27 6.27
CA GLY A 96 3.03 -0.11 6.15
C GLY A 96 3.51 1.11 6.96
N LYS A 97 4.29 0.88 8.03
CA LYS A 97 4.94 1.90 8.87
C LYS A 97 6.27 2.41 8.30
N CYS A 98 6.75 1.86 7.20
CA CYS A 98 7.98 2.30 6.55
C CYS A 98 7.70 3.21 5.35
N ILE A 99 6.44 3.33 4.93
CA ILE A 99 6.06 4.13 3.74
C ILE A 99 6.36 5.60 4.00
N THR A 100 7.08 6.21 3.06
CA THR A 100 7.35 7.65 3.00
C THR A 100 6.43 8.32 2.00
N SER A 101 6.19 7.69 0.85
CA SER A 101 5.32 8.22 -0.19
C SER A 101 4.67 7.11 -1.01
N PHE A 102 3.58 7.48 -1.68
CA PHE A 102 2.83 6.69 -2.64
C PHE A 102 2.49 7.61 -3.81
N THR A 103 2.63 7.11 -5.05
CA THR A 103 2.38 7.88 -6.27
C THR A 103 1.74 6.99 -7.34
N PRO A 104 0.44 7.15 -7.62
CA PRO A 104 -0.22 6.46 -8.72
C PRO A 104 0.13 7.15 -10.03
N ILE A 105 0.91 6.49 -10.90
CA ILE A 105 1.43 7.07 -12.14
C ILE A 105 0.40 6.91 -13.27
N SER A 106 -0.08 5.68 -13.42
CA SER A 106 -1.11 5.26 -14.36
C SER A 106 -1.81 4.01 -13.81
N PRO A 107 -2.94 3.56 -14.40
CA PRO A 107 -3.58 2.30 -14.02
C PRO A 107 -2.68 1.07 -14.15
N ARG A 108 -1.52 1.20 -14.80
CA ARG A 108 -0.54 0.14 -15.03
C ARG A 108 0.75 0.30 -14.25
N VAL A 109 1.00 1.46 -13.61
CA VAL A 109 2.26 1.76 -12.93
C VAL A 109 2.01 2.47 -11.60
N LEU A 110 2.53 1.88 -10.53
CA LEU A 110 2.41 2.40 -9.18
C LEU A 110 3.76 2.45 -8.47
N LEU A 111 4.15 3.63 -7.97
CA LEU A 111 5.34 3.82 -7.15
C LEU A 111 4.98 3.89 -5.66
N VAL A 112 5.69 3.12 -4.84
CA VAL A 112 5.71 3.22 -3.37
C VAL A 112 7.14 3.39 -2.89
N GLN A 113 7.37 4.44 -2.10
CA GLN A 113 8.68 4.71 -1.51
C GLN A 113 8.66 4.33 -0.02
N LEU A 114 9.72 3.65 0.42
CA LEU A 114 9.88 3.11 1.76
C LEU A 114 11.19 3.59 2.37
N LYS A 115 11.13 3.96 3.65
CA LYS A 115 12.31 4.33 4.42
C LYS A 115 13.11 3.08 4.77
N GLY A 116 14.35 3.03 4.29
CA GLY A 116 15.31 2.00 4.62
C GLY A 116 16.47 2.53 5.47
N SER A 117 17.42 1.66 5.76
CA SER A 117 18.68 2.02 6.42
C SER A 117 19.77 1.05 5.95
N PRO A 118 20.88 1.53 5.36
CA PRO A 118 21.24 2.94 5.15
C PRO A 118 20.51 3.62 3.97
N ILE A 119 19.87 2.85 3.10
CA ILE A 119 19.38 3.31 1.79
C ILE A 119 17.87 3.12 1.72
N ASP A 120 17.17 4.08 1.11
CA ASP A 120 15.72 4.02 0.88
C ASP A 120 15.37 3.10 -0.31
N ILE A 121 14.13 2.61 -0.32
CA ILE A 121 13.68 1.57 -1.26
C ILE A 121 12.49 2.10 -2.03
N ASN A 122 12.53 1.95 -3.34
CA ASN A 122 11.46 2.28 -4.25
C ASN A 122 10.92 0.99 -4.86
N ILE A 123 9.61 0.76 -4.71
CA ILE A 123 8.91 -0.38 -5.31
C ILE A 123 7.96 0.16 -6.37
N ILE A 124 8.17 -0.28 -7.60
CA ILE A 124 7.34 0.07 -8.76
C ILE A 124 6.59 -1.19 -9.17
N GLN A 125 5.28 -1.25 -8.89
CA GLN A 125 4.41 -2.32 -9.37
C GLN A 125 3.93 -1.99 -10.77
N VAL A 126 4.05 -2.96 -11.68
CA VAL A 126 3.70 -2.77 -13.09
C VAL A 126 2.74 -3.84 -13.65
N TYR A 127 1.98 -3.45 -14.66
CA TYR A 127 1.18 -4.36 -15.48
C TYR A 127 1.23 -3.94 -16.95
N ALA A 128 2.05 -4.61 -17.75
CA ALA A 128 2.22 -4.29 -19.17
C ALA A 128 0.94 -4.54 -19.98
N PRO A 129 0.74 -3.82 -21.09
CA PRO A 129 -0.29 -4.15 -22.07
C PRO A 129 -0.18 -5.60 -22.55
N THR A 130 -1.33 -6.17 -22.94
CA THR A 130 -1.40 -7.51 -23.55
C THR A 130 -0.97 -7.43 -25.01
N THR A 131 -0.65 -8.57 -25.62
CA THR A 131 -0.06 -8.64 -26.99
C THR A 131 -0.97 -8.06 -28.09
N ASP A 132 -2.28 -8.03 -27.86
CA ASP A 132 -3.30 -7.47 -28.75
C ASP A 132 -3.39 -5.92 -28.72
N ARG A 133 -2.60 -5.27 -27.87
CA ARG A 133 -2.57 -3.80 -27.75
C ARG A 133 -1.57 -3.17 -28.70
N SER A 134 -1.84 -1.91 -29.03
CA SER A 134 -1.02 -1.16 -29.97
C SER A 134 0.38 -0.88 -29.40
N ASP A 135 1.35 -0.70 -30.29
CA ASP A 135 2.73 -0.43 -29.88
C ASP A 135 2.86 0.93 -29.16
N GLU A 136 1.96 1.87 -29.42
CA GLU A 136 1.88 3.14 -28.69
C GLU A 136 1.53 2.91 -27.20
N GLU A 137 0.59 2.01 -26.88
CA GLU A 137 0.27 1.68 -25.48
C GLU A 137 1.48 1.07 -24.76
N VAL A 138 2.28 0.26 -25.47
CA VAL A 138 3.48 -0.38 -24.91
C VAL A 138 4.59 0.65 -24.70
N GLN A 139 4.78 1.56 -25.66
CA GLN A 139 5.73 2.65 -25.54
C GLN A 139 5.36 3.58 -24.38
N GLU A 140 4.08 3.95 -24.24
CA GLU A 140 3.59 4.77 -23.12
C GLU A 140 3.88 4.08 -21.77
N PHE A 141 3.65 2.76 -21.70
CA PHE A 141 3.95 1.97 -20.52
C PHE A 141 5.43 2.06 -20.12
N TYR A 142 6.38 1.77 -21.02
CA TYR A 142 7.80 1.85 -20.71
C TYR A 142 8.26 3.29 -20.41
N ASN A 143 7.78 4.27 -21.19
CA ASN A 143 8.07 5.69 -20.95
C ASN A 143 7.65 6.14 -19.54
N SER A 144 6.49 5.67 -19.06
CA SER A 144 6.01 6.02 -17.72
C SER A 144 6.91 5.46 -16.61
N ILE A 145 7.49 4.27 -16.79
CA ILE A 145 8.43 3.67 -15.84
C ILE A 145 9.76 4.42 -15.89
N GLU A 146 10.27 4.74 -17.08
CA GLU A 146 11.52 5.50 -17.24
C GLU A 146 11.44 6.89 -16.60
N LEU A 147 10.31 7.58 -16.77
CA LEU A 147 10.07 8.88 -16.15
C LEU A 147 10.18 8.80 -14.63
N VAL A 148 9.62 7.73 -14.03
CA VAL A 148 9.76 7.47 -12.60
C VAL A 148 11.23 7.20 -12.25
N LEU A 149 11.90 6.28 -12.95
CA LEU A 149 13.28 5.90 -12.65
C LEU A 149 14.25 7.08 -12.76
N LYS A 150 14.05 7.99 -13.72
CA LYS A 150 14.85 9.23 -13.88
C LYS A 150 14.72 10.18 -12.69
N LYS A 151 13.56 10.19 -12.02
CA LYS A 151 13.29 11.04 -10.84
C LYS A 151 13.76 10.42 -9.54
N LEU A 152 13.97 9.11 -9.50
CA LEU A 152 14.48 8.40 -8.32
C LEU A 152 16.00 8.57 -8.19
N LYS A 153 16.51 8.52 -6.96
CA LYS A 153 17.96 8.66 -6.75
C LYS A 153 18.69 7.38 -7.18
N LYS A 154 19.83 7.53 -7.84
CA LYS A 154 20.62 6.39 -8.35
C LYS A 154 21.22 5.51 -7.26
N ASP A 155 21.39 6.03 -6.05
CA ASP A 155 21.90 5.33 -4.87
C ASP A 155 20.81 4.64 -4.05
N GLU A 156 19.53 4.82 -4.40
CA GLU A 156 18.41 4.10 -3.79
C GLU A 156 18.23 2.70 -4.40
N LEU A 157 17.57 1.81 -3.67
CA LEU A 157 17.22 0.48 -4.16
C LEU A 157 15.92 0.56 -4.96
N ASN A 158 16.01 0.36 -6.26
CA ASN A 158 14.85 0.35 -7.15
C ASN A 158 14.46 -1.09 -7.48
N ILE A 159 13.22 -1.46 -7.16
CA ILE A 159 12.62 -2.76 -7.48
C ILE A 159 11.43 -2.50 -8.40
N VAL A 160 11.54 -2.90 -9.66
CA VAL A 160 10.42 -2.87 -10.60
C VAL A 160 9.89 -4.28 -10.74
N MET A 161 8.65 -4.52 -10.37
CA MET A 161 8.08 -5.86 -10.36
C MET A 161 6.66 -5.86 -10.89
N GLY A 162 6.25 -6.98 -11.48
CA GLY A 162 4.95 -7.04 -12.09
C GLY A 162 4.85 -8.09 -13.17
N ASP A 163 3.76 -7.98 -13.90
CA ASP A 163 3.48 -8.77 -15.09
C ASP A 163 3.85 -7.93 -16.31
N TYR A 164 4.81 -8.43 -17.09
CA TYR A 164 5.35 -7.75 -18.26
C TYR A 164 4.77 -8.28 -19.58
N ASN A 165 3.93 -9.33 -19.56
CA ASN A 165 3.47 -10.00 -20.77
C ASN A 165 4.61 -10.37 -21.77
N ALA A 166 5.82 -10.59 -21.24
CA ALA A 166 7.05 -10.77 -22.01
C ALA A 166 7.72 -12.11 -21.67
N LYS A 167 8.35 -12.76 -22.64
CA LYS A 167 9.12 -13.99 -22.43
C LYS A 167 10.57 -13.74 -22.79
N LEU A 168 11.46 -13.80 -21.81
CA LEU A 168 12.91 -13.68 -22.04
C LEU A 168 13.54 -14.97 -22.56
N GLY A 169 12.89 -16.10 -22.29
CA GLY A 169 13.35 -17.44 -22.69
C GLY A 169 14.55 -17.96 -21.89
N GLU A 170 15.00 -19.16 -22.27
CA GLU A 170 16.21 -19.79 -21.74
C GLU A 170 17.49 -19.24 -22.40
N GLY A 171 18.62 -19.35 -21.68
CA GLY A 171 19.90 -18.90 -22.18
C GLY A 171 20.27 -17.47 -21.76
N ARG A 172 21.54 -17.13 -21.94
CA ARG A 172 22.08 -15.81 -21.58
C ARG A 172 22.19 -14.95 -22.82
N THR A 173 21.47 -13.83 -22.81
CA THR A 173 21.43 -12.87 -23.93
C THR A 173 22.20 -11.60 -23.64
N SER A 174 22.29 -11.19 -22.37
CA SER A 174 23.05 -10.01 -21.95
C SER A 174 23.70 -10.19 -20.57
N GLU A 175 24.30 -9.12 -20.06
CA GLU A 175 24.82 -9.08 -18.69
C GLU A 175 23.76 -8.87 -17.61
N LEU A 176 22.52 -8.52 -17.98
CA LEU A 176 21.43 -8.25 -17.02
C LEU A 176 20.38 -9.36 -16.96
N VAL A 177 20.32 -10.19 -18.00
CA VAL A 177 19.47 -11.39 -18.07
C VAL A 177 20.31 -12.63 -17.77
N GLY A 178 19.89 -13.41 -16.77
CA GLY A 178 20.57 -14.65 -16.40
C GLY A 178 20.18 -15.82 -17.31
N PRO A 179 20.94 -16.94 -17.25
CA PRO A 179 20.77 -18.06 -18.17
C PRO A 179 19.57 -18.98 -17.88
N PHE A 180 18.86 -18.77 -16.77
CA PHE A 180 17.87 -19.71 -16.23
C PHE A 180 16.41 -19.22 -16.37
N GLY A 181 16.08 -18.55 -17.48
CA GLY A 181 14.68 -18.27 -17.83
C GLY A 181 13.90 -19.53 -18.22
N LEU A 182 12.72 -19.36 -18.79
CA LEU A 182 11.85 -20.48 -19.19
C LEU A 182 11.30 -20.30 -20.60
N GLY A 183 11.42 -21.36 -21.41
CA GLY A 183 10.80 -21.44 -22.73
C GLY A 183 11.47 -20.57 -23.79
N GLU A 184 10.73 -20.25 -24.84
CA GLU A 184 11.21 -19.43 -25.95
C GLU A 184 10.89 -17.95 -25.75
N ARG A 185 11.84 -17.13 -26.21
CA ARG A 185 11.74 -15.68 -26.21
C ARG A 185 10.68 -15.18 -27.20
N ASN A 186 10.03 -14.08 -26.86
CA ASN A 186 9.15 -13.34 -27.79
C ASN A 186 9.63 -11.89 -27.98
N THR A 187 9.04 -11.17 -28.94
CA THR A 187 9.38 -9.76 -29.24
C THR A 187 9.27 -8.86 -28.01
N ARG A 188 8.24 -9.05 -27.17
CA ARG A 188 8.10 -8.30 -25.91
C ARG A 188 9.23 -8.61 -24.91
N GLY A 189 9.86 -9.78 -25.01
CA GLY A 189 11.07 -10.14 -24.30
C GLY A 189 12.27 -9.29 -24.73
N ASP A 190 12.40 -9.00 -26.02
CA ASP A 190 13.45 -8.10 -26.54
C ASP A 190 13.23 -6.66 -26.05
N ASP A 191 11.98 -6.18 -26.04
CA ASP A 191 11.62 -4.88 -25.46
C ASP A 191 12.01 -4.81 -23.98
N LEU A 192 11.68 -5.86 -23.21
CA LEU A 192 11.99 -5.94 -21.77
C LEU A 192 13.50 -5.99 -21.51
N GLU A 193 14.25 -6.74 -22.30
CA GLU A 193 15.71 -6.77 -22.18
C GLU A 193 16.32 -5.42 -22.54
N THR A 194 15.88 -4.78 -23.62
CA THR A 194 16.34 -3.44 -24.03
C THR A 194 16.06 -2.43 -22.91
N PHE A 195 14.85 -2.42 -22.38
CA PHE A 195 14.47 -1.59 -21.24
C PHE A 195 15.37 -1.85 -20.02
N ALA A 196 15.62 -3.12 -19.70
CA ALA A 196 16.47 -3.51 -18.59
C ALA A 196 17.92 -3.03 -18.78
N MET A 197 18.47 -3.15 -19.99
CA MET A 197 19.80 -2.67 -20.36
C MET A 197 19.92 -1.16 -20.25
N THR A 198 18.99 -0.42 -20.86
CA THR A 198 18.96 1.06 -20.82
C THR A 198 18.92 1.58 -19.38
N ASN A 199 18.21 0.91 -18.49
CA ASN A 199 18.03 1.33 -17.10
C ASN A 199 18.96 0.62 -16.11
N ASN A 200 19.89 -0.21 -16.59
CA ASN A 200 20.84 -0.99 -15.78
C ASN A 200 20.15 -1.82 -14.67
N LEU A 201 19.06 -2.50 -15.04
CA LEU A 201 18.22 -3.33 -14.18
C LEU A 201 18.47 -4.82 -14.45
N VAL A 202 18.87 -5.56 -13.43
CA VAL A 202 19.05 -7.01 -13.48
C VAL A 202 17.70 -7.71 -13.33
N VAL A 203 17.35 -8.61 -14.26
CA VAL A 203 16.12 -9.40 -14.20
C VAL A 203 16.31 -10.58 -13.26
N THR A 204 16.01 -10.40 -11.98
CA THR A 204 16.51 -11.30 -10.92
C THR A 204 16.05 -12.75 -11.03
N ASN A 205 14.82 -13.03 -11.49
CA ASN A 205 14.29 -14.40 -11.58
C ASN A 205 14.90 -15.26 -12.69
N THR A 206 15.74 -14.71 -13.58
CA THR A 206 16.47 -15.49 -14.59
C THR A 206 17.89 -15.91 -14.13
N TRP A 207 18.35 -15.44 -12.96
CA TRP A 207 19.68 -15.73 -12.42
C TRP A 207 19.75 -16.94 -11.49
N PHE A 208 18.60 -17.44 -11.03
CA PHE A 208 18.55 -18.55 -10.07
C PHE A 208 18.17 -19.85 -10.79
N LYS A 209 19.07 -20.84 -10.77
CA LYS A 209 18.75 -22.20 -11.24
C LYS A 209 17.67 -22.80 -10.33
N GLN A 210 16.46 -22.93 -10.87
CA GLN A 210 15.30 -23.53 -10.20
C GLN A 210 14.74 -24.66 -11.06
N PRO A 211 14.04 -25.65 -10.46
CA PRO A 211 13.31 -26.63 -11.25
C PRO A 211 12.20 -25.93 -12.06
N PRO A 212 11.85 -26.39 -13.27
CA PRO A 212 10.85 -25.74 -14.14
C PRO A 212 9.51 -25.42 -13.45
N ARG A 213 9.08 -26.28 -12.52
CA ARG A 213 7.88 -26.07 -11.71
C ARG A 213 7.88 -24.80 -10.84
N LYS A 214 9.03 -24.17 -10.63
CA LYS A 214 9.24 -22.95 -9.84
C LYS A 214 9.65 -21.73 -10.69
N LEU A 215 9.62 -21.86 -12.02
CA LEU A 215 9.97 -20.78 -12.97
C LEU A 215 8.74 -20.15 -13.60
N TYR A 216 7.74 -20.95 -13.96
CA TYR A 216 6.54 -20.44 -14.63
C TYR A 216 5.69 -19.60 -13.69
N THR A 217 5.15 -18.51 -14.22
CA THR A 217 4.31 -17.55 -13.50
C THR A 217 2.89 -17.48 -14.07
N TRP A 218 2.65 -18.07 -15.24
CA TRP A 218 1.33 -18.15 -15.86
C TRP A 218 1.04 -19.54 -16.43
N LYS A 219 -0.23 -19.96 -16.33
CA LYS A 219 -0.74 -21.20 -16.93
C LYS A 219 -1.82 -20.87 -17.96
N SER A 220 -1.70 -21.44 -19.14
CA SER A 220 -2.76 -21.33 -20.14
C SER A 220 -4.05 -22.00 -19.65
N PRO A 221 -5.23 -21.50 -20.03
CA PRO A 221 -6.49 -22.24 -19.89
C PRO A 221 -6.46 -23.63 -20.54
N LEU A 222 -5.56 -23.86 -21.50
CA LEU A 222 -5.35 -25.13 -22.18
C LEU A 222 -4.33 -26.05 -21.47
N ASP A 223 -3.72 -25.61 -20.36
CA ASP A 223 -2.78 -26.41 -19.56
C ASP A 223 -3.50 -27.60 -18.92
N ARG A 224 -3.20 -28.81 -19.41
CA ARG A 224 -3.77 -30.07 -18.93
C ARG A 224 -2.71 -31.18 -18.92
N PRO A 225 -2.89 -32.27 -18.14
CA PRO A 225 -2.03 -33.43 -18.27
C PRO A 225 -1.93 -33.87 -19.75
N GLY A 226 -0.72 -34.00 -20.28
CA GLY A 226 -0.45 -34.28 -21.70
C GLY A 226 -0.31 -33.06 -22.62
N ARG A 227 -0.68 -31.85 -22.18
CA ARG A 227 -0.44 -30.58 -22.89
C ARG A 227 -0.08 -29.48 -21.90
N ILE A 228 1.22 -29.36 -21.60
CA ILE A 228 1.73 -28.36 -20.65
C ILE A 228 1.99 -27.05 -21.39
N VAL A 229 1.26 -26.00 -21.04
CA VAL A 229 1.41 -24.67 -21.65
C VAL A 229 1.54 -23.64 -20.53
N ARG A 230 2.79 -23.37 -20.16
CA ARG A 230 3.15 -22.50 -19.03
C ARG A 230 4.24 -21.54 -19.44
N ASN A 231 4.09 -20.28 -19.05
CA ASN A 231 5.02 -19.22 -19.42
C ASN A 231 5.57 -18.52 -18.17
N GLN A 232 6.73 -17.91 -18.32
CA GLN A 232 7.29 -16.95 -17.39
C GLN A 232 7.07 -15.55 -17.97
N ILE A 233 6.18 -14.78 -17.36
CA ILE A 233 5.80 -13.42 -17.82
C ILE A 233 5.80 -12.37 -16.69
N ASP A 234 5.89 -12.82 -15.45
CA ASP A 234 6.08 -11.96 -14.28
C ASP A 234 7.57 -11.90 -13.93
N TYR A 235 8.08 -10.70 -13.64
CA TYR A 235 9.50 -10.49 -13.35
C TYR A 235 9.70 -9.54 -12.17
N ILE A 236 10.87 -9.66 -11.55
CA ILE A 236 11.37 -8.73 -10.55
C ILE A 236 12.72 -8.20 -11.03
N LEU A 237 12.76 -6.92 -11.37
CA LEU A 237 13.93 -6.19 -11.86
C LEU A 237 14.52 -5.35 -10.72
N VAL A 238 15.85 -5.36 -10.60
CA VAL A 238 16.57 -4.64 -9.54
C VAL A 238 17.77 -3.93 -10.14
N ASN A 239 18.05 -2.70 -9.73
CA ASN A 239 19.25 -2.00 -10.17
C ASN A 239 20.53 -2.82 -9.93
N LYS A 240 21.39 -2.90 -10.95
CA LYS A 240 22.57 -3.79 -11.00
C LYS A 240 23.47 -3.69 -9.76
N ARG A 241 23.64 -2.48 -9.23
CA ARG A 241 24.40 -2.21 -7.99
C ARG A 241 23.92 -3.04 -6.80
N PHE A 242 22.62 -3.29 -6.70
CA PHE A 242 22.02 -4.00 -5.58
C PHE A 242 21.58 -5.42 -5.93
N ARG A 243 22.05 -5.99 -7.05
CA ARG A 243 21.72 -7.37 -7.44
C ARG A 243 21.96 -8.39 -6.30
N ASN A 244 23.02 -8.18 -5.52
CA ASN A 244 23.41 -9.05 -4.41
C ASN A 244 22.50 -8.93 -3.17
N SER A 245 21.61 -7.93 -3.14
CA SER A 245 20.57 -7.82 -2.11
C SER A 245 19.50 -8.90 -2.28
N CYS A 246 19.25 -9.33 -3.52
CA CYS A 246 18.33 -10.40 -3.84
C CYS A 246 19.02 -11.75 -3.67
N THR A 247 18.48 -12.61 -2.80
CA THR A 247 19.14 -13.87 -2.42
C THR A 247 18.53 -15.11 -3.04
N THR A 248 17.23 -15.06 -3.32
CA THR A 248 16.50 -16.12 -4.00
C THR A 248 15.30 -15.52 -4.68
N VAL A 249 14.99 -15.97 -5.89
CA VAL A 249 13.70 -15.69 -6.54
C VAL A 249 13.11 -16.99 -7.06
N LYS A 250 11.84 -17.23 -6.78
CA LYS A 250 11.13 -18.45 -7.18
C LYS A 250 9.62 -18.24 -7.17
N THR A 251 8.90 -19.04 -7.95
CA THR A 251 7.44 -19.04 -7.92
C THR A 251 6.88 -19.96 -6.85
N TYR A 252 5.63 -19.71 -6.43
CA TYR A 252 4.93 -20.49 -5.42
C TYR A 252 3.64 -21.12 -5.97
N PRO A 253 3.72 -22.23 -6.74
CA PRO A 253 2.55 -22.88 -7.36
C PRO A 253 1.42 -23.28 -6.40
N GLY A 254 1.73 -23.51 -5.13
CA GLY A 254 0.75 -23.88 -4.10
C GLY A 254 -0.07 -22.71 -3.55
N ALA A 255 0.23 -21.47 -3.92
CA ALA A 255 -0.52 -20.30 -3.49
C ALA A 255 -1.83 -20.15 -4.27
N ASP A 256 -2.96 -19.89 -3.63
CA ASP A 256 -4.27 -19.97 -4.27
C ASP A 256 -5.12 -18.71 -4.10
N ILE A 257 -5.59 -18.16 -5.23
CA ILE A 257 -6.52 -17.01 -5.26
C ILE A 257 -7.56 -17.12 -6.39
N ASN A 258 -7.70 -18.30 -7.01
CA ASN A 258 -8.47 -18.45 -8.26
C ASN A 258 -7.96 -17.48 -9.35
N SER A 259 -6.65 -17.55 -9.60
CA SER A 259 -5.93 -16.90 -10.70
C SER A 259 -5.19 -17.99 -11.50
N ASP A 260 -5.06 -17.77 -12.79
CA ASP A 260 -4.23 -18.54 -13.72
C ASP A 260 -2.72 -18.21 -13.57
N HIS A 261 -2.40 -17.11 -12.88
CA HIS A 261 -1.03 -16.79 -12.50
C HIS A 261 -0.60 -17.42 -11.17
N VAL A 262 0.70 -17.69 -11.09
CA VAL A 262 1.42 -18.13 -9.91
C VAL A 262 2.29 -16.99 -9.41
N PRO A 263 2.25 -16.67 -8.11
CA PRO A 263 3.03 -15.56 -7.58
C PRO A 263 4.53 -15.82 -7.67
N LEU A 264 5.28 -14.78 -8.01
CA LEU A 264 6.74 -14.74 -8.03
C LEU A 264 7.23 -14.01 -6.78
N MET A 265 8.13 -14.62 -6.01
CA MET A 265 8.64 -14.03 -4.77
C MET A 265 10.17 -13.97 -4.79
N GLY A 266 10.69 -12.78 -4.49
CA GLY A 266 12.09 -12.52 -4.20
C GLY A 266 12.33 -12.31 -2.70
N ALA A 267 13.41 -12.91 -2.19
CA ALA A 267 13.87 -12.71 -0.82
C ALA A 267 15.06 -11.73 -0.80
N PHE A 268 14.89 -10.61 -0.12
CA PHE A 268 15.84 -9.51 -0.11
C PHE A 268 16.48 -9.31 1.26
N LYS A 269 17.80 -9.14 1.29
CA LYS A 269 18.56 -8.79 2.48
C LYS A 269 18.66 -7.26 2.61
N ILE A 270 17.66 -6.65 3.24
CA ILE A 270 17.57 -5.19 3.39
C ILE A 270 17.11 -4.84 4.81
N LYS A 271 17.51 -3.68 5.32
CA LYS A 271 17.09 -3.18 6.63
C LYS A 271 16.14 -1.99 6.46
N MET A 272 15.00 -2.06 7.15
CA MET A 272 13.96 -1.04 7.12
C MET A 272 14.10 -0.06 8.29
N LYS A 273 13.61 1.16 8.09
CA LYS A 273 13.42 2.15 9.17
C LYS A 273 11.94 2.50 9.26
N ARG A 274 11.39 2.50 10.47
CA ARG A 274 10.02 2.98 10.69
C ARG A 274 9.97 4.49 10.46
N THR A 275 8.94 4.96 9.77
CA THR A 275 8.63 6.38 9.70
C THR A 275 7.83 6.73 10.95
N ASN A 276 8.33 7.68 11.75
CA ASN A 276 7.66 8.17 12.96
C ASN A 276 6.52 9.13 12.58
N LEU A 277 5.53 8.65 11.83
CA LEU A 277 4.28 9.36 11.67
C LEU A 277 3.48 9.13 12.96
N LYS A 278 3.40 10.14 13.84
CA LYS A 278 2.50 10.14 15.00
C LYS A 278 1.06 10.06 14.49
N ARG A 279 0.53 8.86 14.25
CA ARG A 279 -0.91 8.68 14.00
C ARG A 279 -1.63 9.12 15.26
N LYS A 280 -2.48 10.15 15.16
CA LYS A 280 -3.39 10.52 16.25
C LYS A 280 -4.21 9.29 16.62
N GLN A 281 -4.01 8.78 17.82
CA GLN A 281 -4.76 7.62 18.32
C GLN A 281 -6.23 8.03 18.45
N ARG A 282 -7.12 7.34 17.74
CA ARG A 282 -8.56 7.55 17.86
C ARG A 282 -9.05 6.80 19.10
N TYR A 283 -9.87 7.47 19.90
CA TYR A 283 -10.42 6.94 21.15
C TYR A 283 -11.87 6.51 20.94
N ASP A 284 -12.30 5.49 21.67
CA ASP A 284 -13.64 4.93 21.57
C ASP A 284 -14.64 5.83 22.29
N LEU A 285 -15.27 6.72 21.52
CA LEU A 285 -16.30 7.62 22.02
C LEU A 285 -17.60 6.87 22.38
N ARG A 286 -17.77 5.59 22.04
CA ARG A 286 -18.97 4.82 22.43
C ARG A 286 -19.05 4.62 23.93
N ARG A 287 -17.92 4.69 24.66
CA ARG A 287 -17.95 4.64 26.13
C ARG A 287 -18.71 5.81 26.75
N LEU A 288 -18.75 6.97 26.09
CA LEU A 288 -19.55 8.11 26.52
C LEU A 288 -21.06 7.93 26.29
N LYS A 289 -21.49 6.80 25.70
CA LYS A 289 -22.90 6.42 25.65
C LYS A 289 -23.39 5.86 26.98
N ASP A 290 -22.50 5.34 27.81
CA ASP A 290 -22.83 4.92 29.18
C ASP A 290 -23.12 6.19 30.02
N PRO A 291 -24.33 6.33 30.59
CA PRO A 291 -24.70 7.49 31.41
C PRO A 291 -23.72 7.76 32.55
N ASN A 292 -23.19 6.70 33.18
CA ASN A 292 -22.29 6.82 34.32
C ASN A 292 -20.94 7.39 33.89
N ILE A 293 -20.35 6.83 32.83
CA ILE A 293 -19.05 7.30 32.28
C ILE A 293 -19.19 8.74 31.76
N LYS A 294 -20.32 9.06 31.11
CA LYS A 294 -20.58 10.42 30.60
C LYS A 294 -20.63 11.43 31.74
N GLN A 295 -21.29 11.10 32.84
CA GLN A 295 -21.44 11.98 33.99
C GLN A 295 -20.12 12.15 34.75
N GLU A 296 -19.35 11.08 34.91
CA GLU A 296 -18.02 11.10 35.52
C GLU A 296 -17.04 11.95 34.72
N VAL A 297 -16.98 11.77 33.39
CA VAL A 297 -16.16 12.59 32.48
C VAL A 297 -16.56 14.05 32.55
N LYS A 298 -17.86 14.36 32.56
CA LYS A 298 -18.37 15.75 32.64
C LYS A 298 -17.94 16.42 33.95
N LEU A 299 -18.10 15.73 35.08
CA LEU A 299 -17.74 16.26 36.40
C LEU A 299 -16.24 16.51 36.51
N GLU A 300 -15.42 15.55 36.08
CA GLU A 300 -13.96 15.67 36.17
C GLU A 300 -13.40 16.74 35.23
N LEU A 301 -13.96 16.86 34.02
CA LEU A 301 -13.58 17.92 33.08
C LEU A 301 -13.96 19.31 33.61
N ASN A 302 -15.18 19.47 34.11
CA ASN A 302 -15.63 20.75 34.66
C ASN A 302 -14.80 21.16 35.88
N ARG A 303 -14.46 20.22 36.78
CA ARG A 303 -13.57 20.51 37.92
C ARG A 303 -12.20 21.03 37.45
N LYS A 304 -11.58 20.35 36.49
CA LYS A 304 -10.25 20.73 35.98
C LYS A 304 -10.26 22.07 35.24
N ILE A 305 -11.31 22.34 34.46
CA ILE A 305 -11.46 23.62 33.76
C ILE A 305 -11.66 24.76 34.77
N ASN A 306 -12.55 24.60 35.74
CA ASN A 306 -12.83 25.64 36.74
C ASN A 306 -11.58 26.01 37.56
N ILE A 307 -10.80 25.01 38.01
CA ILE A 307 -9.53 25.24 38.72
C ILE A 307 -8.55 26.05 37.86
N ASN A 308 -8.47 25.76 36.55
CA ASN A 308 -7.59 26.50 35.63
C ASN A 308 -8.05 27.95 35.44
N THR A 309 -9.37 28.17 35.41
CA THR A 309 -9.98 29.49 35.21
C THR A 309 -9.76 30.37 36.44
N GLU A 310 -9.83 29.79 37.64
CA GLU A 310 -9.59 30.48 38.92
C GLU A 310 -8.10 30.82 39.15
N GLN A 311 -7.16 30.03 38.63
CA GLN A 311 -5.72 30.25 38.80
C GLN A 311 -5.13 31.27 37.83
N ASN A 312 -5.72 31.47 36.65
CA ASN A 312 -5.20 32.36 35.59
C ASN A 312 -5.82 33.77 35.59
N CYS A 313 -6.61 34.16 36.60
CA CYS A 313 -7.26 35.47 36.66
C CYS A 313 -6.29 36.68 36.66
N ASN A 314 -4.99 36.48 36.90
CA ASN A 314 -4.04 37.58 37.14
C ASN A 314 -3.05 37.89 36.00
N ASN A 315 -2.96 37.08 34.92
CA ASN A 315 -2.20 37.43 33.71
C ASN A 315 -2.57 36.53 32.50
N PRO A 316 -3.33 37.02 31.50
CA PRO A 316 -3.90 36.17 30.45
C PRO A 316 -2.88 35.89 29.33
N ASP A 317 -2.08 34.85 29.51
CA ASP A 317 -1.35 34.21 28.42
C ASP A 317 -2.27 33.17 27.74
N ILE A 318 -3.02 33.62 26.73
CA ILE A 318 -4.04 32.83 26.01
C ILE A 318 -3.44 31.52 25.46
N GLU A 319 -2.16 31.53 25.07
CA GLU A 319 -1.51 30.36 24.49
C GLU A 319 -1.22 29.30 25.57
N LYS A 320 -0.80 29.72 26.77
CA LYS A 320 -0.65 28.81 27.93
C LYS A 320 -1.99 28.26 28.41
N GLU A 321 -3.02 29.09 28.49
CA GLU A 321 -4.34 28.66 28.95
C GLU A 321 -4.93 27.59 28.00
N MET A 322 -4.75 27.78 26.69
CA MET A 322 -5.18 26.80 25.69
C MET A 322 -4.38 25.50 25.75
N ASP A 323 -3.09 25.55 26.07
CA ASP A 323 -2.26 24.35 26.25
C ASP A 323 -2.59 23.59 27.53
N GLU A 324 -2.91 24.28 28.62
CA GLU A 324 -3.41 23.68 29.86
C GLU A 324 -4.78 23.04 29.67
N LEU A 325 -5.70 23.71 28.98
CA LEU A 325 -7.00 23.15 28.63
C LEU A 325 -6.83 21.88 27.79
N ARG A 326 -5.95 21.90 26.77
CA ARG A 326 -5.61 20.72 25.98
C ARG A 326 -5.08 19.59 26.87
N LYS A 327 -4.20 19.89 27.81
CA LYS A 327 -3.63 18.90 28.73
C LYS A 327 -4.72 18.25 29.59
N HIS A 328 -5.59 19.04 30.22
CA HIS A 328 -6.71 18.53 31.02
C HIS A 328 -7.65 17.64 30.21
N VAL A 329 -8.00 18.07 28.99
CA VAL A 329 -8.82 17.27 28.07
C VAL A 329 -8.12 15.95 27.72
N LEU A 330 -6.81 15.98 27.44
CA LEU A 330 -6.03 14.77 27.11
C LEU A 330 -5.95 13.79 28.27
N GLU A 331 -5.79 14.26 29.51
CA GLU A 331 -5.75 13.44 30.73
C GLU A 331 -7.10 12.77 31.01
N VAL A 332 -8.20 13.54 31.00
CA VAL A 332 -9.56 12.99 31.21
C VAL A 332 -9.89 11.98 30.11
N LYS A 333 -9.50 12.29 28.87
CA LYS A 333 -9.62 11.39 27.72
C LYS A 333 -8.85 10.09 27.94
N GLU A 334 -7.61 10.12 28.44
CA GLU A 334 -6.80 8.91 28.69
C GLU A 334 -7.29 8.07 29.86
N LYS A 335 -7.85 8.70 30.89
CA LYS A 335 -8.43 8.02 32.06
C LYS A 335 -9.72 7.28 31.72
N HIS A 336 -10.62 7.93 30.98
CA HIS A 336 -12.00 7.42 30.78
C HIS A 336 -12.23 6.78 29.42
N LEU A 337 -11.49 7.18 28.38
CA LEU A 337 -11.65 6.61 27.04
C LEU A 337 -10.53 5.60 26.78
N LYS A 338 -10.90 4.49 26.15
CA LYS A 338 -9.91 3.52 25.65
C LYS A 338 -9.62 3.82 24.19
N PRO A 339 -8.42 3.50 23.68
CA PRO A 339 -8.18 3.51 22.25
C PRO A 339 -9.25 2.70 21.53
N ASP A 340 -9.80 3.24 20.44
CA ASP A 340 -10.81 2.53 19.66
C ASP A 340 -10.15 1.32 19.00
N LYS A 341 -10.39 0.16 19.62
CA LYS A 341 -9.91 -1.13 19.16
C LYS A 341 -10.92 -1.81 18.25
N THR A 342 -11.89 -1.09 17.67
CA THR A 342 -12.83 -1.68 16.72
C THR A 342 -12.08 -2.29 15.54
N LYS A 343 -11.74 -3.57 15.70
CA LYS A 343 -11.73 -4.51 14.60
C LYS A 343 -13.15 -4.46 14.07
N ARG A 344 -13.33 -3.92 12.87
CA ARG A 344 -14.58 -4.15 12.13
C ARG A 344 -14.84 -5.66 12.21
N LYS A 345 -16.04 -6.06 12.63
CA LYS A 345 -16.45 -7.47 12.50
C LYS A 345 -16.22 -7.83 11.04
N SER A 346 -15.31 -8.75 10.79
CA SER A 346 -15.02 -9.17 9.43
C SER A 346 -16.12 -10.15 9.06
N TRP A 347 -16.92 -9.83 8.04
CA TRP A 347 -17.84 -10.78 7.40
C TRP A 347 -17.11 -12.02 6.86
N MET A 348 -15.77 -12.00 6.81
CA MET A 348 -14.95 -13.20 6.64
C MET A 348 -15.01 -14.07 7.89
N THR A 349 -15.99 -14.97 7.92
CA THR A 349 -16.12 -15.99 8.96
C THR A 349 -15.02 -17.06 8.85
N ASN A 350 -14.78 -17.82 9.93
CA ASN A 350 -13.84 -18.95 9.90
C ASN A 350 -14.26 -20.01 8.87
N GLU A 351 -15.57 -20.25 8.73
CA GLU A 351 -16.11 -21.17 7.72
C GLU A 351 -15.67 -20.79 6.29
N ILE A 352 -15.72 -19.50 5.93
CA ILE A 352 -15.26 -19.03 4.61
C ILE A 352 -13.74 -19.24 4.47
N LEU A 353 -12.98 -18.98 5.53
CA LEU A 353 -11.52 -19.17 5.54
C LEU A 353 -11.13 -20.65 5.40
N ASP A 354 -11.90 -21.55 5.99
CA ASP A 354 -11.71 -23.00 5.90
C ASP A 354 -12.04 -23.52 4.50
N LEU A 355 -13.16 -23.07 3.91
CA LEU A 355 -13.49 -23.38 2.51
C LEU A 355 -12.40 -22.88 1.54
N MET A 356 -11.81 -21.71 1.79
CA MET A 356 -10.66 -21.23 1.00
C MET A 356 -9.44 -22.14 1.15
N GLU A 357 -9.22 -22.73 2.33
CA GLU A 357 -8.16 -23.71 2.55
C GLU A 357 -8.42 -25.02 1.80
N GLU A 358 -9.65 -25.51 1.87
CA GLU A 358 -10.10 -26.69 1.13
C GLU A 358 -9.91 -26.49 -0.38
N ARG A 359 -10.32 -25.33 -0.91
CA ARG A 359 -10.12 -24.97 -2.31
C ARG A 359 -8.64 -25.04 -2.72
N ARG A 360 -7.73 -24.58 -1.83
CA ARG A 360 -6.27 -24.64 -2.05
C ARG A 360 -5.75 -26.08 -2.08
N ILE A 361 -6.26 -26.97 -1.22
CA ILE A 361 -5.87 -28.39 -1.21
C ILE A 361 -6.29 -29.07 -2.53
N HIS A 362 -7.46 -28.70 -3.06
CA HIS A 362 -8.02 -29.24 -4.30
C HIS A 362 -7.49 -28.56 -5.58
N LYS A 363 -6.37 -27.83 -5.56
CA LYS A 363 -5.80 -27.07 -6.70
C LYS A 363 -5.33 -27.89 -7.92
N GLY A 364 -5.67 -29.18 -7.99
CA GLY A 364 -5.48 -30.04 -9.16
C GLY A 364 -6.77 -30.74 -9.62
N ARG A 365 -7.87 -30.64 -8.87
CA ARG A 365 -9.13 -31.32 -9.17
C ARG A 365 -10.17 -30.30 -9.61
N VAL A 366 -10.38 -30.21 -10.92
CA VAL A 366 -11.12 -29.11 -11.56
C VAL A 366 -12.57 -29.04 -11.05
N ASN A 367 -13.24 -30.18 -10.88
CA ASN A 367 -14.65 -30.24 -10.51
C ASN A 367 -14.86 -29.81 -9.05
N GLU A 368 -14.08 -30.36 -8.12
CA GLU A 368 -14.12 -30.02 -6.70
C GLU A 368 -13.71 -28.56 -6.48
N TYR A 369 -12.67 -28.08 -7.16
CA TYR A 369 -12.24 -26.69 -7.08
C TYR A 369 -13.37 -25.72 -7.48
N LYS A 370 -14.08 -26.01 -8.58
CA LYS A 370 -15.22 -25.20 -9.04
C LYS A 370 -16.39 -25.26 -8.06
N ARG A 371 -16.70 -26.45 -7.51
CA ARG A 371 -17.76 -26.64 -6.51
C ARG A 371 -17.49 -25.81 -5.26
N ILE A 372 -16.30 -25.95 -4.67
CA ILE A 372 -15.90 -25.20 -3.46
C ILE A 372 -15.88 -23.70 -3.75
N GLN A 373 -15.39 -23.28 -4.92
CA GLN A 373 -15.43 -21.87 -5.34
C GLN A 373 -16.86 -21.31 -5.41
N SER A 374 -17.84 -22.13 -5.82
CA SER A 374 -19.24 -21.74 -5.81
C SER A 374 -19.78 -21.58 -4.38
N GLN A 375 -19.48 -22.55 -3.50
CA GLN A 375 -19.87 -22.51 -2.09
C GLN A 375 -19.28 -21.29 -1.37
N ILE A 376 -18.00 -20.97 -1.59
CA ILE A 376 -17.35 -19.76 -1.05
C ILE A 376 -18.12 -18.51 -1.46
N ARG A 377 -18.50 -18.37 -2.74
CA ARG A 377 -19.26 -17.19 -3.21
C ARG A 377 -20.61 -17.07 -2.53
N THR A 378 -21.32 -18.19 -2.34
CA THR A 378 -22.61 -18.21 -1.64
C THR A 378 -22.44 -17.79 -0.18
N LYS A 379 -21.49 -18.39 0.54
CA LYS A 379 -21.24 -18.07 1.95
C LYS A 379 -20.79 -16.62 2.18
N ILE A 380 -19.98 -16.07 1.28
CA ILE A 380 -19.60 -14.64 1.34
C ILE A 380 -20.82 -13.74 1.20
N ARG A 381 -21.70 -14.05 0.24
CA ARG A 381 -22.93 -13.28 0.00
C ARG A 381 -23.86 -13.33 1.21
N GLU A 382 -24.10 -14.51 1.77
CA GLU A 382 -24.90 -14.70 2.99
C GLU A 382 -24.32 -13.92 4.18
N ALA A 383 -23.00 -14.00 4.40
CA ALA A 383 -22.34 -13.29 5.51
C ALA A 383 -22.46 -11.77 5.38
N LYS A 384 -22.30 -11.23 4.16
CA LYS A 384 -22.49 -9.81 3.89
C LYS A 384 -23.93 -9.35 4.02
N GLU A 385 -24.88 -10.15 3.56
CA GLU A 385 -26.31 -9.85 3.70
C GLU A 385 -26.70 -9.81 5.19
N SER A 386 -26.19 -10.74 5.99
CA SER A 386 -26.35 -10.72 7.44
C SER A 386 -25.74 -9.46 8.07
N GLU A 387 -24.51 -9.09 7.69
CA GLU A 387 -23.88 -7.87 8.19
C GLU A 387 -24.65 -6.60 7.78
N LEU A 388 -25.20 -6.57 6.57
CA LEU A 388 -26.01 -5.46 6.09
C LEU A 388 -27.32 -5.37 6.87
N LYS A 389 -27.97 -6.52 7.13
CA LYS A 389 -29.19 -6.60 7.95
C LYS A 389 -28.93 -6.09 9.38
N GLU A 390 -27.82 -6.48 10.01
CA GLU A 390 -27.40 -5.94 11.32
C GLU A 390 -27.24 -4.41 11.27
N LYS A 391 -26.63 -3.88 10.21
CA LYS A 391 -26.45 -2.42 10.05
C LYS A 391 -27.78 -1.70 9.84
N CYS A 392 -28.73 -2.28 9.09
CA CYS A 392 -30.05 -1.71 8.91
C CYS A 392 -30.82 -1.67 10.24
N GLN A 393 -30.78 -2.76 11.02
CA GLN A 393 -31.38 -2.80 12.36
C GLN A 393 -30.75 -1.78 13.31
N GLU A 394 -29.42 -1.56 13.24
CA GLU A 394 -28.78 -0.48 13.98
C GLU A 394 -29.27 0.91 13.56
N ILE A 395 -29.53 1.14 12.27
CA ILE A 395 -30.06 2.41 11.76
C ILE A 395 -31.48 2.64 12.28
N GLU A 396 -32.35 1.64 12.19
CA GLU A 396 -33.73 1.66 12.73
C GLU A 396 -33.73 1.99 14.22
N PHE A 397 -32.86 1.32 15.00
CA PHE A 397 -32.70 1.59 16.43
C PHE A 397 -32.31 3.05 16.75
N TYR A 398 -31.46 3.69 15.93
CA TYR A 398 -31.12 5.10 16.12
C TYR A 398 -32.26 6.03 15.69
N GLN A 399 -33.03 5.64 14.68
CA GLN A 399 -34.18 6.38 14.21
C GLN A 399 -35.30 6.41 15.27
N ASP A 400 -35.58 5.28 15.91
CA ASP A 400 -36.57 5.15 17.00
C ASP A 400 -36.23 6.03 18.21
N ARG A 401 -34.95 6.38 18.39
CA ARG A 401 -34.45 7.25 19.46
C ARG A 401 -34.25 8.70 19.05
N TYR A 402 -34.67 9.07 17.84
CA TYR A 402 -34.50 10.41 17.26
C TYR A 402 -33.02 10.89 17.22
N ASP A 403 -32.07 9.96 17.07
CA ASP A 403 -30.63 10.27 16.99
C ASP A 403 -30.20 10.45 15.53
N SER A 404 -30.63 11.57 14.93
CA SER A 404 -30.37 11.89 13.52
C SER A 404 -28.88 11.92 13.17
N PHE A 405 -28.00 12.27 14.12
CA PHE A 405 -26.56 12.27 13.91
C PHE A 405 -26.03 10.85 13.65
N ASN A 406 -26.37 9.88 14.50
CA ASN A 406 -25.91 8.51 14.34
C ASN A 406 -26.59 7.81 13.15
N VAL A 407 -27.86 8.13 12.85
CA VAL A 407 -28.53 7.70 11.61
C VAL A 407 -27.74 8.15 10.38
N HIS A 408 -27.50 9.46 10.23
CA HIS A 408 -26.75 9.98 9.07
C HIS A 408 -25.32 9.42 8.99
N LYS A 409 -24.65 9.27 10.13
CA LYS A 409 -23.32 8.67 10.19
C LYS A 409 -23.35 7.22 9.67
N LYS A 410 -24.30 6.41 10.14
CA LYS A 410 -24.40 4.99 9.78
C LYS A 410 -24.87 4.79 8.35
N VAL A 411 -25.80 5.62 7.87
CA VAL A 411 -26.20 5.67 6.45
C VAL A 411 -25.01 6.01 5.56
N ARG A 412 -24.16 6.97 5.93
CA ARG A 412 -22.91 7.26 5.21
C ARG A 412 -21.94 6.07 5.23
N GLU A 413 -21.84 5.36 6.36
CA GLU A 413 -21.03 4.13 6.48
C GLU A 413 -21.51 3.02 5.54
N VAL A 414 -22.83 2.81 5.45
CA VAL A 414 -23.46 1.78 4.61
C VAL A 414 -23.41 2.12 3.12
N THR A 415 -23.78 3.36 2.77
CA THR A 415 -23.85 3.81 1.37
C THR A 415 -22.47 4.09 0.75
N GLY A 416 -21.41 4.15 1.57
CA GLY A 416 -20.05 4.40 1.10
C GLY A 416 -19.86 5.79 0.49
N LYS A 417 -20.81 6.73 0.68
CA LYS A 417 -20.75 8.13 0.20
C LYS A 417 -19.76 8.97 1.01
N TYR A 418 -18.54 8.47 1.18
CA TYR A 418 -17.41 9.29 1.61
C TYR A 418 -16.85 9.99 0.38
N LYS A 419 -16.58 11.29 0.48
CA LYS A 419 -15.67 11.94 -0.48
C LYS A 419 -14.35 11.18 -0.40
N LYS A 420 -14.05 10.34 -1.39
CA LYS A 420 -12.74 9.71 -1.50
C LYS A 420 -11.75 10.85 -1.64
N SER A 421 -10.82 10.99 -0.70
CA SER A 421 -9.66 11.87 -0.90
C SER A 421 -8.85 11.26 -2.04
N ASN A 422 -9.06 11.78 -3.25
CA ASN A 422 -8.34 11.35 -4.44
C ASN A 422 -6.85 11.57 -4.17
N CYS A 423 -6.13 10.46 -4.01
CA CYS A 423 -4.68 10.49 -3.90
C CYS A 423 -4.15 10.55 -5.35
N GLY A 424 -4.18 11.75 -5.94
CA GLY A 424 -3.77 11.97 -7.32
C GLY A 424 -2.24 12.08 -7.49
N LYS A 425 -1.78 11.96 -8.74
CA LYS A 425 -0.43 12.40 -9.11
C LYS A 425 -0.34 13.93 -9.05
N LEU A 426 0.70 14.44 -8.42
CA LEU A 426 0.98 15.88 -8.40
C LEU A 426 1.84 16.22 -9.61
N ILE A 427 1.36 17.14 -10.43
CA ILE A 427 2.02 17.62 -11.64
C ILE A 427 2.24 19.13 -11.47
N ASP A 428 3.38 19.64 -11.92
CA ASP A 428 3.64 21.09 -11.97
C ASP A 428 2.91 21.76 -13.16
N GLU A 429 3.02 23.09 -13.28
CA GLU A 429 2.42 23.86 -14.38
C GLU A 429 2.97 23.47 -15.77
N GLY A 430 4.15 22.84 -15.81
CA GLY A 430 4.82 22.38 -17.03
C GLY A 430 4.54 20.91 -17.40
N GLY A 431 3.65 20.22 -16.69
CA GLY A 431 3.33 18.82 -16.97
C GLY A 431 4.28 17.80 -16.34
N ASN A 432 5.23 18.21 -15.49
CA ASN A 432 6.20 17.31 -14.86
C ASN A 432 5.66 16.67 -13.58
N LEU A 433 5.92 15.38 -13.41
CA LEU A 433 5.55 14.63 -12.21
C LEU A 433 6.43 14.99 -11.01
N MET A 434 5.78 15.28 -9.88
CA MET A 434 6.45 15.61 -8.61
C MET A 434 6.48 14.39 -7.68
N ILE A 435 7.67 13.80 -7.54
CA ILE A 435 7.87 12.61 -6.69
C ILE A 435 8.50 13.02 -5.35
N GLY A 436 9.49 13.92 -5.37
CA GLY A 436 10.22 14.33 -4.17
C GLY A 436 9.33 15.01 -3.13
N THR A 437 9.61 14.79 -1.84
CA THR A 437 8.85 15.45 -0.77
C THR A 437 8.97 16.96 -0.83
N GLU A 438 10.16 17.48 -1.12
CA GLU A 438 10.40 18.92 -1.19
C GLU A 438 9.81 19.56 -2.46
N GLU A 439 9.94 18.86 -3.59
CA GLU A 439 9.25 19.20 -4.84
C GLU A 439 7.75 19.36 -4.62
N ARG A 440 7.12 18.38 -3.96
CA ARG A 440 5.68 18.43 -3.64
C ARG A 440 5.30 19.60 -2.76
N LYS A 441 6.08 19.88 -1.71
CA LYS A 441 5.83 21.04 -0.83
C LYS A 441 5.92 22.34 -1.61
N ASN A 442 6.92 22.48 -2.48
CA ASN A 442 7.12 23.69 -3.28
C ASN A 442 5.99 23.90 -4.28
N THR A 443 5.51 22.84 -4.95
CA THR A 443 4.35 22.93 -5.84
C THR A 443 3.09 23.31 -5.07
N TRP A 444 2.86 22.71 -3.89
CA TRP A 444 1.75 23.11 -3.03
C TRP A 444 1.86 24.56 -2.56
N LYS A 445 3.07 25.00 -2.17
CA LYS A 445 3.34 26.38 -1.78
C LYS A 445 2.99 27.34 -2.92
N LYS A 446 3.51 27.10 -4.14
CA LYS A 446 3.20 27.92 -5.32
C LYS A 446 1.71 27.94 -5.64
N TYR A 447 1.04 26.79 -5.57
CA TYR A 447 -0.39 26.71 -5.80
C TYR A 447 -1.20 27.51 -4.77
N VAL A 448 -0.85 27.40 -3.49
CA VAL A 448 -1.49 28.16 -2.40
C VAL A 448 -1.20 29.65 -2.53
N GLU A 449 0.06 30.04 -2.80
CA GLU A 449 0.44 31.43 -3.04
C GLU A 449 -0.37 32.05 -4.18
N LYS A 450 -0.51 31.34 -5.31
CA LYS A 450 -1.34 31.77 -6.44
C LYS A 450 -2.83 31.84 -6.11
N LEU A 451 -3.34 30.87 -5.36
CA LEU A 451 -4.76 30.80 -4.99
C LEU A 451 -5.17 31.94 -4.03
N PHE A 452 -4.25 32.36 -3.16
CA PHE A 452 -4.46 33.42 -2.18
C PHE A 452 -3.74 34.72 -2.53
N GLN A 453 -3.30 34.88 -3.78
CA GLN A 453 -2.76 36.14 -4.28
C GLN A 453 -3.91 37.14 -4.35
N ASP A 454 -3.93 38.11 -3.44
CA ASP A 454 -4.92 39.17 -3.41
C ASP A 454 -4.36 40.40 -4.13
N GLU A 455 -4.97 40.78 -5.26
CA GLU A 455 -4.58 41.96 -6.04
C GLU A 455 -5.21 43.26 -5.49
N ARG A 456 -6.02 43.18 -4.42
CA ARG A 456 -6.56 44.38 -3.79
C ARG A 456 -5.45 45.13 -3.08
N SER A 457 -5.31 46.42 -3.38
CA SER A 457 -4.42 47.29 -2.62
C SER A 457 -4.80 47.23 -1.14
N GLU A 458 -3.80 47.08 -0.27
CA GLU A 458 -4.00 47.26 1.16
C GLU A 458 -4.60 48.65 1.36
N LYS A 459 -5.92 48.71 1.61
CA LYS A 459 -6.52 49.94 2.11
C LYS A 459 -5.97 50.12 3.51
N THR A 460 -4.94 50.94 3.63
CA THR A 460 -4.57 51.54 4.92
C THR A 460 -5.84 52.18 5.48
N PRO A 461 -6.28 51.81 6.70
CA PRO A 461 -7.44 52.44 7.29
C PRO A 461 -7.12 53.93 7.43
N ASN A 462 -7.87 54.75 6.71
CA ASN A 462 -7.77 56.21 6.76
C ASN A 462 -8.13 56.63 8.19
N ARG A 463 -7.11 56.90 9.01
CA ARG A 463 -7.27 57.51 10.33
C ARG A 463 -7.30 59.02 10.15
N ASP A 464 -8.30 59.54 9.45
CA ASP A 464 -8.54 60.98 9.42
C ASP A 464 -10.05 61.23 9.41
N GLY A 465 -10.54 61.94 10.44
CA GLY A 465 -11.84 62.61 10.42
C GLY A 465 -12.96 62.01 11.28
N ILE A 466 -12.75 61.85 12.59
CA ILE A 466 -13.85 62.13 13.55
C ILE A 466 -13.43 63.39 14.30
N GLN A 467 -13.65 64.54 13.67
CA GLN A 467 -13.81 65.79 14.41
C GLN A 467 -15.23 65.77 14.97
N GLY A 468 -15.34 65.87 16.29
CA GLY A 468 -16.61 66.06 16.96
C GLY A 468 -17.16 67.45 16.64
N ASP A 469 -18.44 67.50 16.32
CA ASP A 469 -19.23 68.71 16.43
C ASP A 469 -19.79 68.74 17.86
N ASP A 470 -19.39 69.79 18.60
CA ASP A 470 -20.02 70.25 19.84
C ASP A 470 -21.42 70.85 19.58
#